data_AF-A0A1G1H8T0-F1
#
_entry.id   AF-A0A1G1H8T0-F1
#
_cell.length_a   1.000
_cell.length_b   1.000
_cell.length_c   1.000
_cell.angle_alpha   90.00
_cell.angle_beta   90.00
_cell.angle_gamma   90.00
#
_symmetry.space_group_name_H-M   'P 1'
#
loop_
_entity.id
_entity.type
_entity.pdbx_description
1 polymer ?
#
loop_
_entity_poly.entity_id
_entity_poly.type
_entity_poly.pdbx_seq_one_letter_code
_entity_poly.pdbx_strand_id
1 'polypeptide(L)'
;MFSFRHMKYGSDNCLSQCSEDSKSSVVNTLLKISQLSWNQIASAPRTGLGFESIPLYRFSVPLPPIVTEEVTNLKIFRYSASGRIAGIREKDIYPILLVGTNLYTH
;
A
#
# COMPACT_ATOMS: atom_id res chain seq x y z
N MET A 1 -4.91 -4.02 -11.54
CA MET A 1 -5.71 -2.79 -11.30
C MET A 1 -5.51 -2.32 -9.87
N PHE A 2 -5.27 -1.03 -9.64
CA PHE A 2 -5.20 -0.45 -8.28
C PHE A 2 -6.53 0.20 -7.92
N SER A 3 -7.00 0.01 -6.69
CA SER A 3 -8.32 0.50 -6.25
C SER A 3 -8.24 1.17 -4.88
N PHE A 4 -8.82 2.36 -4.75
CA PHE A 4 -8.94 3.07 -3.47
C PHE A 4 -10.28 2.83 -2.75
N ARG A 5 -11.13 1.93 -3.28
CA ARG A 5 -12.53 1.74 -2.81
C ARG A 5 -12.65 1.48 -1.30
N HIS A 6 -11.68 0.82 -0.70
CA HIS A 6 -11.71 0.43 0.73
C HIS A 6 -10.86 1.35 1.62
N MET A 7 -10.25 2.39 1.05
CA MET A 7 -9.55 3.42 1.82
C MET A 7 -10.58 4.30 2.54
N LYS A 8 -10.38 4.54 3.84
CA LYS A 8 -11.22 5.46 4.62
C LYS A 8 -10.89 6.90 4.25
N TYR A 9 -11.69 7.50 3.35
CA TYR A 9 -11.50 8.88 2.90
C TYR A 9 -11.46 9.86 4.09
N GLY A 10 -10.50 10.78 4.06
CA GLY A 10 -10.34 11.81 5.10
C GLY A 10 -9.63 11.35 6.38
N SER A 11 -9.34 10.06 6.57
CA SER A 11 -8.56 9.58 7.73
C SER A 11 -7.06 9.90 7.62
N ASP A 12 -6.33 9.87 8.74
CA ASP A 12 -4.89 10.21 8.80
C ASP A 12 -4.02 9.42 7.81
N ASN A 13 -4.39 8.17 7.53
CA ASN A 13 -3.69 7.28 6.60
C ASN A 13 -4.35 7.22 5.21
N CYS A 14 -5.08 8.28 4.85
CA CYS A 14 -5.69 8.45 3.54
C CYS A 14 -4.80 9.30 2.63
N LEU A 15 -4.79 8.97 1.35
CA LEU A 15 -4.12 9.77 0.33
C LEU A 15 -4.62 11.24 0.32
N SER A 16 -5.86 11.50 0.72
CA SER A 16 -6.41 12.86 0.81
C SER A 16 -5.70 13.73 1.86
N GLN A 17 -5.14 13.12 2.92
CA GLN A 17 -4.41 13.80 3.99
C GLN A 17 -2.90 13.92 3.72
N CYS A 18 -2.41 13.36 2.62
CA CYS A 18 -1.01 13.48 2.23
C CYS A 18 -0.70 14.88 1.68
N SER A 19 0.56 15.30 1.77
CA SER A 19 1.05 16.48 1.03
C SER A 19 0.94 16.27 -0.49
N GLU A 20 0.91 17.35 -1.26
CA GLU A 20 0.88 17.27 -2.73
C GLU A 20 2.07 16.48 -3.32
N ASP A 21 3.27 16.67 -2.77
CA ASP A 21 4.46 15.89 -3.18
C ASP A 21 4.30 14.39 -2.90
N SER A 22 3.70 14.05 -1.76
CA SER A 22 3.42 12.65 -1.41
C SER A 22 2.35 12.06 -2.33
N LYS A 23 1.30 12.82 -2.66
CA LYS A 23 0.27 12.40 -3.62
C LYS A 23 0.86 12.13 -5.00
N SER A 24 1.70 13.05 -5.49
CA SER A 24 2.41 12.90 -6.76
C SER A 24 3.31 11.65 -6.75
N SER A 25 4.05 11.44 -5.67
CA SER A 25 4.93 10.27 -5.52
C SER A 25 4.14 8.95 -5.51
N VAL A 26 3.00 8.90 -4.82
CA VAL A 26 2.10 7.74 -4.82
C VAL A 26 1.60 7.44 -6.23
N VAL A 27 1.09 8.43 -6.95
CA VAL A 27 0.58 8.23 -8.32
C VAL A 27 1.70 7.77 -9.26
N ASN A 28 2.88 8.38 -9.17
CA ASN A 28 4.05 7.98 -9.95
C ASN A 28 4.47 6.53 -9.66
N THR A 29 4.46 6.11 -8.40
CA THR A 29 4.76 4.73 -8.01
C THR A 29 3.70 3.76 -8.55
N LEU A 30 2.42 4.07 -8.39
CA LEU A 30 1.34 3.23 -8.92
C LEU A 30 1.39 3.11 -10.45
N LEU A 31 1.70 4.21 -11.15
CA LEU A 31 1.88 4.22 -12.59
C LEU A 31 3.02 3.28 -13.00
N LYS A 32 4.20 3.35 -12.36
CA LYS A 32 5.33 2.46 -12.67
C LYS A 32 5.00 0.99 -12.41
N ILE A 33 4.41 0.69 -11.24
CA ILE A 33 4.05 -0.70 -10.88
C ILE A 33 2.93 -1.23 -11.80
N SER A 34 2.04 -0.37 -12.31
CA SER A 34 0.98 -0.77 -13.24
C SER A 34 1.49 -1.34 -14.56
N GLN A 35 2.73 -1.06 -14.92
CA GLN A 35 3.37 -1.55 -16.15
C GLN A 35 3.99 -2.95 -15.98
N LEU A 36 3.88 -3.54 -14.78
CA LEU A 36 4.47 -4.83 -14.45
C LEU A 36 3.40 -5.87 -14.15
N SER A 37 3.66 -7.11 -14.54
CA SER A 37 2.91 -8.27 -14.04
C SER A 37 3.23 -8.52 -12.57
N TRP A 38 2.33 -9.21 -11.86
CA TRP A 38 2.56 -9.59 -10.47
C TRP A 38 3.82 -10.44 -10.25
N ASN A 39 4.20 -11.27 -11.22
CA ASN A 39 5.43 -12.05 -11.14
C ASN A 39 6.66 -11.15 -11.24
N GLN A 40 6.65 -10.14 -12.12
CA GLN A 40 7.72 -9.14 -12.19
C GLN A 40 7.79 -8.31 -10.90
N ILE A 41 6.65 -7.92 -10.34
CA ILE A 41 6.57 -7.20 -9.06
C ILE A 41 7.15 -8.04 -7.92
N ALA A 42 6.79 -9.33 -7.84
CA ALA A 42 7.27 -10.23 -6.79
C ALA A 42 8.79 -10.45 -6.85
N SER A 43 9.39 -10.41 -8.04
CA SER A 43 10.83 -10.52 -8.26
C SER A 43 11.59 -9.19 -8.17
N ALA A 44 10.89 -8.05 -8.11
CA ALA A 44 11.52 -6.74 -8.06
C ALA A 44 12.06 -6.42 -6.64
N PRO A 45 13.11 -5.59 -6.52
CA PRO A 45 13.64 -5.17 -5.21
C PRO A 45 12.57 -4.46 -4.37
N ARG A 46 12.52 -4.78 -3.07
CA ARG A 46 11.57 -4.18 -2.09
C ARG A 46 11.72 -2.66 -1.92
N THR A 47 12.93 -2.16 -2.15
CA THR A 47 13.25 -0.72 -2.12
C THR A 47 12.94 -0.02 -3.45
N GLY A 48 12.64 -0.79 -4.50
CA GLY A 48 12.23 -0.31 -5.82
C GLY A 48 10.73 -0.53 -6.05
N LEU A 49 10.40 -1.36 -7.05
CA LEU A 49 9.01 -1.62 -7.48
C LEU A 49 8.40 -2.90 -6.86
N GLY A 50 9.17 -3.63 -6.05
CA GLY A 50 8.68 -4.78 -5.30
C GLY A 50 7.94 -4.38 -4.03
N PHE A 51 7.45 -5.38 -3.28
CA PHE A 51 6.77 -5.16 -2.00
C PHE A 51 7.40 -5.96 -0.86
N GLU A 52 7.22 -5.47 0.36
CA GLU A 52 7.38 -6.23 1.59
C GLU A 52 6.02 -6.77 2.07
N SER A 53 5.99 -7.92 2.73
CA SER A 53 4.77 -8.46 3.36
C SER A 53 4.89 -8.25 4.87
N ILE A 54 3.93 -7.52 5.45
CA ILE A 54 3.94 -7.13 6.86
C ILE A 54 2.76 -7.77 7.57
N PRO A 55 2.99 -8.50 8.67
CA PRO A 55 1.91 -9.10 9.46
C PRO A 55 0.97 -8.05 10.06
N LEU A 56 -0.32 -8.37 10.16
CA LEU A 56 -1.32 -7.43 10.69
C LEU A 56 -1.01 -6.93 12.10
N TYR A 57 -0.45 -7.78 12.97
CA TYR A 57 -0.12 -7.41 14.35
C TYR A 57 0.93 -6.29 14.47
N ARG A 58 1.66 -5.98 13.39
CA ARG A 58 2.66 -4.89 13.37
C ARG A 58 2.05 -3.53 13.10
N PHE A 59 0.83 -3.48 12.56
CA PHE A 59 0.17 -2.23 12.22
C PHE A 59 -0.33 -1.55 13.49
N SER A 60 0.04 -0.29 13.64
CA SER A 60 -0.37 0.57 14.76
C SER A 60 -1.53 1.49 14.41
N VAL A 61 -2.18 1.26 13.27
CA VAL A 61 -3.25 2.08 12.72
C VAL A 61 -4.51 1.23 12.46
N PRO A 62 -5.72 1.81 12.55
CA PRO A 62 -6.94 1.08 12.25
C PRO A 62 -6.96 0.53 10.83
N LEU A 63 -7.30 -0.76 10.67
CA LEU A 63 -7.43 -1.41 9.38
C LEU A 63 -8.89 -1.37 8.89
N PRO A 64 -9.16 -1.18 7.58
CA PRO A 64 -10.52 -1.19 7.05
C PRO A 64 -11.17 -2.58 7.13
N PRO A 65 -12.52 -2.68 7.16
CA PRO A 65 -13.25 -3.95 7.33
C PRO A 65 -13.01 -5.04 6.28
N ILE A 66 -12.46 -4.68 5.10
CA ILE A 66 -12.06 -5.67 4.08
C ILE A 66 -10.91 -6.57 4.56
N VAL A 67 -10.14 -6.13 5.55
CA VAL A 67 -9.13 -6.96 6.20
C VAL A 67 -9.84 -7.91 7.15
N THR A 68 -10.24 -9.06 6.62
CA THR A 68 -10.88 -10.15 7.39
C THR A 68 -9.83 -10.94 8.17
N GLU A 69 -10.29 -11.84 9.05
CA GLU A 69 -9.43 -12.71 9.86
C GLU A 69 -8.53 -13.65 9.04
N GLU A 70 -8.91 -13.94 7.80
CA GLU A 70 -8.11 -14.77 6.88
C GLU A 70 -6.89 -14.04 6.31
N VAL A 71 -6.93 -12.70 6.32
CA VAL A 71 -5.80 -11.88 5.88
C VAL A 71 -4.76 -11.84 6.99
N THR A 72 -3.60 -12.45 6.76
CA THR A 72 -2.54 -12.48 7.77
C THR A 72 -1.49 -11.37 7.59
N ASN A 73 -1.38 -10.83 6.37
CA ASN A 73 -0.38 -9.83 6.01
C ASN A 73 -0.90 -8.81 4.99
N LEU A 74 -0.40 -7.58 5.06
CA LEU A 74 -0.54 -6.60 4.00
C LEU A 74 0.72 -6.56 3.15
N LYS A 75 0.56 -6.31 1.85
CA LYS A 75 1.68 -5.99 0.95
C LYS A 75 1.96 -4.49 1.04
N ILE A 76 3.23 -4.13 1.02
CA ILE A 76 3.65 -2.75 1.17
C ILE A 76 4.59 -2.36 0.05
N PHE A 77 4.20 -1.33 -0.70
CA PHE A 77 5.06 -0.66 -1.67
C PHE A 77 5.63 0.61 -1.09
N ARG A 78 6.82 1.00 -1.54
CA ARG A 78 7.44 2.28 -1.17
C ARG A 78 7.17 3.32 -2.25
N TYR A 79 6.75 4.51 -1.84
CA TYR A 79 6.69 5.69 -2.73
C TYR A 79 7.77 6.72 -2.41
N SER A 80 8.45 6.58 -1.27
CA SER A 80 9.63 7.35 -0.87
C SER A 80 10.44 6.55 0.16
N ALA A 81 11.51 7.13 0.73
CA ALA A 81 12.33 6.47 1.75
C ALA A 81 11.49 5.96 2.95
N SER A 82 10.59 6.81 3.46
CA SER A 82 9.69 6.49 4.58
C SER A 82 8.25 6.22 4.13
N GLY A 83 7.84 6.68 2.95
CA GLY A 83 6.47 6.54 2.46
C GLY A 83 6.10 5.11 2.07
N ARG A 84 4.90 4.69 2.48
CA ARG A 84 4.33 3.35 2.28
C ARG A 84 2.93 3.41 1.66
N ILE A 85 2.64 2.49 0.75
CA ILE A 85 1.31 2.17 0.22
C ILE A 85 0.98 0.75 0.69
N ALA A 86 0.02 0.62 1.59
CA ALA A 86 -0.39 -0.68 2.12
C ALA A 86 -1.69 -1.16 1.48
N GLY A 87 -1.74 -2.45 1.16
CA GLY A 87 -2.92 -3.05 0.56
C GLY A 87 -2.89 -4.57 0.59
N ILE A 88 -3.95 -5.14 0.04
CA ILE A 88 -4.09 -6.58 -0.19
C ILE A 88 -4.14 -6.86 -1.68
N ARG A 89 -3.89 -8.11 -2.08
CA ARG A 89 -4.10 -8.56 -3.46
C ARG A 89 -5.32 -9.46 -3.51
N GLU A 90 -6.32 -9.04 -4.26
CA GLU A 90 -7.52 -9.81 -4.57
C GLU A 90 -7.54 -10.10 -6.07
N LYS A 91 -7.10 -11.30 -6.46
CA LYS A 91 -6.93 -11.69 -7.87
C LYS A 91 -6.04 -10.67 -8.61
N ASP A 92 -6.62 -9.88 -9.51
CA ASP A 92 -5.94 -8.88 -10.33
C ASP A 92 -6.10 -7.44 -9.81
N ILE A 93 -6.82 -7.27 -8.70
CA ILE A 93 -7.03 -6.00 -8.03
C ILE A 93 -6.10 -5.90 -6.84
N TYR A 94 -5.53 -4.73 -6.65
CA TYR A 94 -4.85 -4.33 -5.43
C TYR A 94 -5.66 -3.24 -4.74
N PRO A 95 -6.57 -3.60 -3.81
CA PRO A 95 -7.16 -2.65 -2.89
C PRO A 95 -6.06 -1.97 -2.06
N ILE A 96 -5.89 -0.67 -2.27
CA ILE A 96 -5.06 0.22 -1.47
C ILE A 96 -5.88 0.63 -0.26
N LEU A 97 -5.37 0.32 0.92
CA LEU A 97 -6.07 0.50 2.20
C LEU A 97 -5.55 1.72 2.95
N LEU A 98 -4.23 1.91 2.94
CA LEU A 98 -3.53 2.94 3.72
C LEU A 98 -2.38 3.54 2.91
N VAL A 99 -2.12 4.83 3.11
CA VAL A 99 -0.93 5.53 2.63
C VAL A 99 -0.38 6.37 3.78
N GLY A 100 0.92 6.32 4.02
CA GLY A 100 1.56 7.12 5.07
C GLY A 100 3.01 6.71 5.33
N THR A 101 3.63 7.30 6.35
CA THR A 101 5.04 7.07 6.69
C THR A 101 5.26 6.17 7.92
N ASN A 102 4.26 6.03 8.79
CA ASN A 102 4.35 5.32 10.07
C ASN A 102 3.18 4.33 10.25
N LEU A 103 2.99 3.44 9.27
CA LEU A 103 1.85 2.50 9.28
C LEU A 103 2.03 1.31 10.21
N TYR A 104 3.29 0.90 10.46
CA TYR A 104 3.64 -0.30 11.23
C TYR A 104 5.02 -0.15 11.87
N THR A 105 5.30 -0.96 12.87
CA THR A 105 6.64 -1.05 13.51
C THR A 105 7.60 -1.88 12.67
N HIS A 106 8.90 -1.53 12.66
CA HIS A 106 9.95 -2.21 11.88
C HIS A 106 10.66 -3.33 12.63
#